data_AF-A0A961X4D5-F1
#
_entry.id   AF-A0A961X4D5-F1
#
_cell.length_a   1.000
_cell.length_b   1.000
_cell.length_c   1.000
_cell.angle_alpha   90.00
_cell.angle_beta   90.00
_cell.angle_gamma   90.00
#
_symmetry.space_group_name_H-M   'P 1'
#
loop_
_entity.id
_entity.type
_entity.pdbx_description
1 polymer ?
#
loop_
_entity_poly.entity_id
_entity_poly.type
_entity_poly.pdbx_seq_one_letter_code
_entity_poly.pdbx_strand_id
1 'polypeptide(L)'
;LQPRPAPIPEPQPLRLVDLPKDGRVTILHLSDKTCKWPIGDPGAEDFCFCGHAPRDGSPYCEYHARQAYQPLQDRRNRRYG
;
A
#
# COMPACT_ATOMS: atom_id res chain seq x y z
N LEU A 1 0.65 -14.16 -44.17
CA LEU A 1 -0.34 -13.82 -43.13
C LEU A 1 0.37 -13.97 -41.79
N GLN A 2 0.67 -12.87 -41.11
CA GLN A 2 1.39 -12.91 -39.83
C GLN A 2 0.40 -13.33 -38.72
N PRO A 3 0.77 -14.26 -37.81
CA PRO A 3 -0.11 -14.64 -36.71
C PRO A 3 -0.33 -13.43 -35.79
N ARG A 4 -1.59 -13.17 -35.43
CA ARG A 4 -1.93 -12.11 -34.49
C ARG A 4 -1.27 -12.41 -33.14
N PRO A 5 -0.57 -11.44 -32.52
CA PRO A 5 -0.08 -11.61 -31.16
C PRO A 5 -1.27 -11.89 -30.25
N ALA A 6 -1.12 -12.89 -29.38
CA ALA A 6 -2.13 -13.21 -28.38
C ALA A 6 -2.34 -11.99 -27.46
N PRO A 7 -3.59 -11.70 -27.05
CA PRO A 7 -3.84 -10.63 -26.10
C PRO A 7 -3.07 -10.90 -24.81
N ILE A 8 -2.25 -9.93 -24.41
CA ILE A 8 -1.55 -9.94 -23.12
C ILE A 8 -2.65 -9.95 -22.06
N PRO A 9 -2.66 -10.90 -21.10
CA PRO A 9 -3.69 -10.92 -20.07
C PRO A 9 -3.68 -9.58 -19.33
N GLU A 10 -4.81 -8.89 -19.35
CA GLU A 10 -4.99 -7.65 -18.58
C GLU A 10 -4.65 -7.93 -17.11
N PRO A 11 -3.80 -7.11 -16.47
CA PRO A 11 -3.48 -7.29 -15.07
C PRO A 11 -4.78 -7.11 -14.28
N GLN A 12 -5.31 -8.21 -13.77
CA GLN A 12 -6.50 -8.19 -12.94
C GLN A 12 -6.20 -7.28 -11.73
N PRO A 13 -7.07 -6.33 -11.40
CA PRO A 13 -6.89 -5.51 -10.22
C PRO A 13 -6.86 -6.45 -9.01
N LEU A 14 -5.72 -6.55 -8.34
CA LEU A 14 -5.59 -7.33 -7.11
C LEU A 14 -6.65 -6.83 -6.13
N ARG A 15 -7.59 -7.71 -5.76
CA ARG A 15 -8.62 -7.38 -4.80
C ARG A 15 -7.94 -7.32 -3.44
N LEU A 16 -8.41 -6.42 -2.57
CA LEU A 16 -7.85 -6.20 -1.23
C LEU A 16 -7.75 -7.49 -0.36
N VAL A 17 -8.49 -8.54 -0.74
CA VAL A 17 -8.59 -9.83 -0.04
C VAL A 17 -7.44 -10.80 -0.35
N ASP A 18 -6.60 -10.49 -1.34
CA ASP A 18 -5.50 -11.35 -1.79
C ASP A 18 -4.14 -10.98 -1.16
N LEU A 19 -4.11 -9.97 -0.28
CA LEU A 19 -2.93 -9.66 0.54
C LEU A 19 -2.90 -10.64 1.74
N PRO A 20 -1.77 -11.29 2.06
CA PRO A 20 -1.69 -12.21 3.18
C PRO A 20 -2.25 -11.55 4.44
N LYS A 21 -3.22 -12.21 5.07
CA LYS A 21 -3.95 -11.74 6.25
C LYS A 21 -2.99 -11.39 7.41
N ASP A 22 -1.77 -11.93 7.37
CA ASP A 22 -0.69 -11.83 8.36
C ASP A 22 0.37 -10.75 8.07
N GLY A 23 0.02 -9.70 7.32
CA GLY A 23 0.94 -8.57 7.05
C GLY A 23 0.84 -7.40 8.05
N ARG A 24 -0.22 -7.34 8.86
CA ARG A 24 -0.49 -6.18 9.73
C ARG A 24 0.29 -6.27 11.04
N VAL A 25 0.93 -5.17 11.42
CA VAL A 25 1.72 -5.10 12.67
C VAL A 25 1.17 -4.01 13.59
N THR A 26 1.19 -4.26 14.89
CA THR A 26 0.91 -3.21 15.88
C THR A 26 2.12 -2.29 16.03
N ILE A 27 1.94 -1.17 16.73
CA ILE A 27 3.04 -0.23 17.00
C ILE A 27 4.26 -0.90 17.66
N LEU A 28 4.01 -1.92 18.49
CA LEU A 28 5.06 -2.68 19.19
C LEU A 28 5.92 -3.52 18.25
N HIS A 29 5.38 -3.90 17.09
CA HIS A 29 6.05 -4.75 16.11
C HIS A 29 6.60 -3.95 14.91
N LEU A 30 6.63 -2.63 15.02
CA LEU A 30 7.14 -1.75 13.99
C LEU A 30 8.68 -1.69 14.05
N SER A 31 9.34 -1.98 12.95
CA SER A 31 10.79 -1.84 12.78
C SER A 31 11.12 -1.00 11.54
N ASP A 32 12.40 -0.66 11.38
CA ASP A 32 12.97 -0.12 10.14
C ASP A 32 12.83 -1.06 8.93
N LYS A 33 12.53 -2.35 9.14
CA LYS A 33 12.28 -3.34 8.09
C LYS A 33 10.80 -3.55 7.78
N THR A 34 9.92 -2.70 8.29
CA THR A 34 8.47 -2.81 8.11
C THR A 34 7.87 -1.50 7.62
N CYS A 35 6.86 -1.60 6.76
CA CYS A 35 6.12 -0.48 6.23
C CYS A 35 5.29 0.17 7.35
N LYS A 36 5.54 1.46 7.56
CA LYS A 36 4.97 2.25 8.66
C LYS A 36 3.66 2.95 8.29
N TRP A 37 2.96 2.49 7.26
CA TRP A 37 1.71 3.13 6.84
C TRP A 37 0.59 2.79 7.84
N PRO A 38 -0.07 3.80 8.44
CA PRO A 38 -1.15 3.57 9.39
C PRO A 38 -2.41 3.09 8.68
N ILE A 39 -3.10 2.14 9.30
CA ILE A 39 -4.36 1.56 8.83
C ILE A 39 -5.38 1.70 9.97
N GLY A 40 -6.49 2.35 9.67
CA GLY A 40 -7.52 2.69 10.65
C GLY A 40 -7.18 3.95 11.45
N ASP A 41 -8.02 4.22 12.45
CA ASP A 41 -7.93 5.39 13.31
C ASP A 41 -7.04 5.11 14.53
N PRO A 42 -6.13 6.01 14.93
CA PRO A 42 -5.25 5.81 16.09
C PRO A 42 -5.96 5.56 17.42
N GLY A 43 -7.25 5.89 17.53
CA GLY A 43 -8.08 5.65 18.72
C GLY A 43 -8.93 4.37 18.66
N ALA A 44 -8.90 3.65 17.54
CA ALA A 44 -9.62 2.38 17.38
C ALA A 44 -8.76 1.20 17.83
N GLU A 45 -9.41 0.16 18.36
CA GLU A 45 -8.73 -1.07 18.80
C GLU A 45 -8.08 -1.83 17.64
N ASP A 46 -8.59 -1.65 16.42
CA ASP A 46 -8.07 -2.23 15.18
C ASP A 46 -6.95 -1.40 14.52
N PHE A 47 -6.42 -0.38 15.21
CA PHE A 47 -5.32 0.42 14.68
C PHE A 47 -4.07 -0.42 14.46
N CYS A 48 -3.60 -0.46 13.21
CA CYS A 48 -2.44 -1.25 12.83
C CYS A 48 -1.63 -0.58 11.73
N PHE A 49 -0.48 -1.17 11.40
CA PHE A 49 0.41 -0.72 10.34
C PHE A 49 0.55 -1.80 9.27
N CYS A 50 0.88 -1.37 8.05
CA CYS A 50 0.98 -2.24 6.89
C CYS A 50 1.99 -3.40 7.00
N GLY A 51 3.11 -3.22 7.72
CA GLY A 51 4.05 -4.30 8.07
C GLY A 51 4.88 -4.95 6.95
N HIS A 52 4.53 -4.76 5.67
CA HIS A 52 5.30 -5.25 4.52
C HIS A 52 6.72 -4.66 4.45
N ALA A 53 7.62 -5.31 3.71
CA ALA A 53 8.98 -4.81 3.50
C ALA A 53 8.98 -3.39 2.91
N PRO A 54 9.72 -2.44 3.50
CA PRO A 54 9.85 -1.09 2.99
C PRO A 54 10.70 -1.08 1.72
N ARG A 55 10.46 -0.06 0.89
CA ARG A 55 11.32 0.26 -0.24
C ARG A 55 12.61 0.90 0.29
N ASP A 56 13.74 0.65 -0.38
CA ASP A 56 15.00 1.33 -0.08
C ASP A 56 14.84 2.86 0.03
N GLY A 57 15.32 3.40 1.15
CA GLY A 57 15.25 4.82 1.47
C GLY A 57 13.84 5.35 1.80
N SER A 58 12.84 4.49 1.97
CA SER A 58 11.48 4.88 2.34
C SER A 58 10.99 4.12 3.57
N PRO A 59 10.21 4.75 4.47
CA PRO A 59 9.55 4.04 5.57
C PRO A 59 8.34 3.19 5.11
N TYR A 60 8.03 3.20 3.81
CA TYR A 60 6.85 2.56 3.26
C TYR A 60 7.21 1.52 2.19
N CYS A 61 6.38 0.49 2.05
CA CYS A 61 6.45 -0.42 0.91
C CYS A 61 6.13 0.32 -0.39
N GLU A 62 6.41 -0.28 -1.53
CA GLU A 62 6.23 0.37 -2.85
C GLU A 62 4.83 0.96 -3.03
N TYR A 63 3.79 0.24 -2.60
CA TYR A 63 2.41 0.69 -2.66
C TYR A 63 2.17 1.94 -1.81
N HIS A 64 2.53 1.91 -0.53
CA HIS A 64 2.29 3.02 0.39
C HIS A 64 3.23 4.21 0.16
N ALA A 65 4.42 4.00 -0.41
CA ALA A 65 5.29 5.09 -0.84
C ALA A 65 4.61 5.94 -1.93
N ARG A 66 3.97 5.31 -2.93
CA ARG A 66 3.20 6.04 -3.97
C ARG A 66 2.04 6.84 -3.38
N GLN A 67 1.41 6.35 -2.32
CA GLN A 67 0.33 7.06 -1.63
C GLN A 67 0.84 8.24 -0.80
N ALA A 68 1.97 8.06 -0.11
CA ALA A 68 2.60 9.11 0.71
C ALA A 68 3.13 10.27 -0.14
N TYR A 69 3.75 9.95 -1.27
CA TYR A 69 4.46 10.90 -2.10
C TYR A 69 3.64 11.27 -3.34
N GLN A 70 2.44 11.84 -3.15
CA GLN A 70 1.72 12.45 -4.27
C GLN A 70 2.37 13.80 -4.65
N PRO A 71 2.48 14.11 -5.96
CA PRO A 71 2.93 15.41 -6.42
C PRO A 71 2.01 16.51 -5.92
N LEU A 72 2.57 17.71 -5.71
CA LEU A 72 1.94 18.82 -4.98
C LEU A 72 0.56 19.27 -5.52
N GLN A 73 0.16 18.90 -6.75
CA GLN A 73 -1.14 19.28 -7.32
C GLN A 73 -2.35 18.59 -6.67
N ASP A 74 -2.23 17.38 -6.12
CA ASP A 74 -3.39 16.59 -5.65
C ASP A 74 -3.86 16.91 -4.21
N ARG A 75 -3.12 17.75 -3.47
CA ARG A 75 -3.39 18.03 -2.04
C ARG A 75 -4.67 18.83 -1.76
N ARG A 76 -5.44 19.23 -2.78
CA ARG A 76 -6.68 20.03 -2.60
C ARG A 76 -7.97 19.21 -2.47
N ASN A 77 -7.99 17.90 -2.81
CA ASN A 77 -9.26 17.18 -2.96
C ASN A 77 -9.57 16.09 -1.91
N ARG A 78 -8.70 15.80 -0.95
CA ARG A 78 -8.88 14.67 0.00
C ARG A 78 -9.44 15.02 1.39
N ARG A 79 -9.95 16.25 1.59
CA ARG A 79 -10.38 16.72 2.92
C ARG A 79 -11.90 16.71 3.16
N TYR A 80 -12.70 16.19 2.24
CA TYR A 80 -14.13 15.92 2.45
C TYR A 80 -14.50 14.57 1.83
N GLY A 81 -14.76 13.61 2.70
CA GLY A 81 -15.28 12.28 2.41
C GLY A 81 -15.66 11.63 3.72
#